data_AF-A0AA36M5C1-F1
#
_entry.id   AF-A0AA36M5C1-F1
#
_cell.length_a   1.000
_cell.length_b   1.000
_cell.length_c   1.000
_cell.angle_alpha   90.00
_cell.angle_beta   90.00
_cell.angle_gamma   90.00
#
_symmetry.space_group_name_H-M   'P 1'
#
loop_
_entity.id
_entity.type
_entity.pdbx_description
1 polymer ?
#
loop_
_entity_poly.entity_id
_entity_poly.type
_entity_poly.pdbx_seq_one_letter_code
_entity_poly.pdbx_strand_id
1 'polypeptide(L)'
;MGGRRRSTATQGEVSEMSPTGSDSSLYSDKKKQTHLRCERQRREAINSGYSDLKELIPQTASAMGCKTTNAAILFRACDYMAQLTSEVEANEKELQQLTAQVSALEMIAAQYETMAAEAPSSNSSSLQARMLQILLDDCFSSFVEQVDFSSYATITRTLLTWVEQLAAHNDQFKKTAGQMVTLPFTLR
;
A
#
# COMPACT_ATOMS: atom_id res chain seq x y z
N MET A 1 64.62 13.40 -13.89
CA MET A 1 65.81 13.21 -14.75
C MET A 1 65.29 12.86 -16.14
N GLY A 2 65.11 13.81 -17.07
CA GLY A 2 66.16 14.29 -17.99
C GLY A 2 66.29 13.29 -19.16
N GLY A 3 66.10 13.62 -20.45
CA GLY A 3 66.05 14.93 -21.09
C GLY A 3 65.58 14.90 -22.56
N ARG A 4 65.62 16.11 -23.13
CA ARG A 4 65.18 16.59 -24.44
C ARG A 4 65.65 15.78 -25.66
N ARG A 5 64.80 15.74 -26.69
CA ARG A 5 65.21 15.97 -28.09
C ARG A 5 64.23 16.91 -28.81
N ARG A 6 64.81 17.93 -29.44
CA ARG A 6 64.24 18.99 -30.27
C ARG A 6 64.32 18.57 -31.73
N SER A 7 63.30 18.85 -32.54
CA SER A 7 63.32 19.05 -34.01
C SER A 7 61.88 19.42 -34.40
N THR A 8 61.52 20.31 -35.32
CA THR A 8 62.14 21.35 -36.17
C THR A 8 60.93 22.08 -36.79
N ALA A 9 61.05 23.38 -37.01
CA ALA A 9 60.01 24.19 -37.65
C ALA A 9 59.74 23.74 -39.08
N THR A 10 58.46 23.64 -39.45
CA THR A 10 58.00 23.73 -40.85
C THR A 10 57.00 24.89 -40.92
N GLN A 11 57.44 25.93 -41.62
CA GLN A 11 56.63 27.05 -42.05
C GLN A 11 55.51 26.52 -42.96
N GLY A 12 54.26 26.62 -42.51
CA GLY A 12 53.11 26.51 -43.39
C GLY A 12 52.81 27.91 -43.92
N GLU A 13 52.97 28.10 -45.22
CA GLU A 13 52.55 29.29 -45.95
C GLU A 13 51.10 29.62 -45.63
N VAL A 14 50.88 30.73 -44.93
CA VAL A 14 49.56 31.36 -44.80
C VAL A 14 49.27 32.08 -46.12
N SER A 15 48.54 31.40 -47.01
CA SER A 15 47.90 32.07 -48.13
C SER A 15 46.75 32.92 -47.57
N GLU A 16 47.05 34.19 -47.26
CA GLU A 16 46.09 35.25 -46.93
C GLU A 16 45.25 35.56 -48.18
N MET A 17 44.27 34.71 -48.46
CA MET A 17 43.10 35.06 -49.27
C MET A 17 42.29 36.06 -48.45
N SER A 18 42.43 37.35 -48.75
CA SER A 18 41.58 38.40 -48.21
C SER A 18 40.11 38.08 -48.51
N PRO A 19 39.21 38.00 -47.51
CA PRO A 19 37.80 37.81 -47.78
C PRO A 19 37.27 39.10 -48.40
N THR A 20 36.96 39.06 -49.69
CA THR A 20 36.10 40.02 -50.35
C THR A 20 34.83 40.17 -49.48
N GLY A 21 34.48 41.42 -49.10
CA GLY A 21 33.44 41.72 -48.11
C GLY A 21 32.03 41.17 -48.40
N SER A 22 31.83 40.55 -49.56
CA SER A 22 30.64 39.79 -49.96
C SER A 22 30.56 38.39 -49.33
N ASP A 23 31.67 37.66 -49.18
CA ASP A 23 31.67 36.28 -48.65
C ASP A 23 31.54 36.23 -47.13
N SER A 24 32.05 37.24 -46.42
CA SER A 24 31.86 37.37 -44.97
C SER A 24 30.40 37.61 -44.60
N SER A 25 29.66 38.37 -45.43
CA SER A 25 28.22 38.58 -45.26
C SER A 25 27.42 37.29 -45.44
N LEU A 26 27.66 36.56 -46.54
CA LEU A 26 27.00 35.28 -46.83
C LEU A 26 27.30 34.20 -45.79
N TYR A 27 28.54 34.14 -45.28
CA TYR A 27 28.93 33.27 -44.17
C TYR A 27 28.20 33.63 -42.88
N SER A 28 28.06 34.94 -42.58
CA SER A 28 27.30 35.42 -41.44
C SER A 28 25.82 35.02 -41.51
N ASP A 29 25.23 35.04 -42.71
CA ASP A 29 23.82 34.72 -42.92
C ASP A 29 23.55 33.21 -42.84
N LYS A 30 24.45 32.37 -43.37
CA LYS A 30 24.40 30.91 -43.14
C LYS A 30 24.49 30.56 -41.66
N LYS A 31 25.36 31.25 -40.91
CA LYS A 31 25.48 31.07 -39.45
C LYS A 31 24.21 31.49 -38.71
N LYS A 32 23.61 32.65 -39.07
CA LYS A 32 22.33 33.11 -38.52
C LYS A 32 21.20 32.12 -38.81
N GLN A 33 21.09 31.64 -40.05
CA GLN A 33 20.05 30.70 -40.47
C GLN A 33 20.15 29.37 -39.72
N THR A 34 21.38 28.86 -39.54
CA THR A 34 21.64 27.65 -38.76
C THR A 34 21.26 27.87 -37.29
N HIS A 35 21.66 29.00 -36.70
CA HIS A 35 21.29 29.35 -35.32
C HIS A 35 19.77 29.41 -35.12
N LEU A 36 19.04 30.05 -36.05
CA LEU A 36 17.56 30.11 -36.01
C LEU A 36 16.92 28.73 -36.13
N ARG A 37 17.48 27.84 -36.97
CA ARG A 37 17.01 26.45 -37.08
C ARG A 37 17.22 25.69 -35.77
N CYS A 38 18.41 25.79 -35.17
CA CYS A 38 18.70 25.14 -33.90
C CYS A 38 17.80 25.66 -32.77
N GLU A 39 17.59 26.98 -32.67
CA GLU A 39 16.71 27.55 -31.65
C GLU A 39 15.24 27.15 -31.86
N ARG A 40 14.78 27.04 -33.10
CA ARG A 40 13.44 26.51 -33.40
C ARG A 40 13.30 25.07 -32.90
N GLN A 41 14.24 24.20 -33.24
CA GLN A 41 14.23 22.82 -32.80
C GLN A 41 14.26 22.71 -31.27
N ARG A 42 15.05 23.56 -30.59
CA ARG A 42 15.06 23.64 -29.13
C ARG A 42 13.69 23.99 -28.57
N ARG A 43 13.01 24.99 -29.14
CA ARG A 43 11.66 25.39 -28.71
C ARG A 43 10.61 24.33 -28.98
N GLU A 44 10.69 23.64 -30.11
CA GLU A 44 9.78 22.54 -30.44
C GLU A 44 9.92 21.40 -29.44
N ALA A 45 11.15 21.03 -29.06
CA ALA A 45 11.39 20.03 -28.02
C ALA A 45 10.82 20.44 -26.65
N ILE A 46 11.01 21.71 -26.26
CA ILE A 46 10.44 22.25 -25.01
C ILE A 46 8.90 22.21 -25.04
N ASN A 47 8.29 22.63 -26.15
CA ASN A 47 6.84 22.63 -26.31
C ASN A 47 6.26 21.20 -26.27
N SER A 48 6.97 20.22 -26.85
CA SER A 48 6.62 18.80 -26.73
C SER A 48 6.60 18.38 -25.26
N GLY A 49 7.67 18.70 -24.51
CA GLY A 49 7.74 18.36 -23.08
C GLY A 49 6.62 18.96 -22.23
N TYR A 50 6.14 20.18 -22.56
CA TYR A 50 4.96 20.75 -21.91
C TYR A 50 3.67 19.98 -22.23
N SER A 51 3.53 19.45 -23.46
CA SER A 51 2.38 18.63 -23.83
C SER A 51 2.39 17.32 -23.07
N ASP A 52 3.53 16.62 -23.06
CA ASP A 52 3.70 15.35 -22.34
C ASP A 52 3.44 15.52 -20.84
N LEU A 53 4.00 16.57 -20.23
CA LEU A 53 3.78 16.87 -18.82
C LEU A 53 2.30 17.15 -18.52
N LYS A 54 1.60 17.85 -19.40
CA LYS A 54 0.18 18.15 -19.23
C LYS A 54 -0.69 16.88 -19.27
N GLU A 55 -0.30 15.88 -20.05
CA GLU A 55 -1.03 14.60 -20.13
C GLU A 55 -0.87 13.75 -18.87
N LEU A 56 0.28 13.84 -18.19
CA LEU A 56 0.54 13.13 -16.93
C LEU A 56 -0.18 13.72 -15.71
N ILE A 57 -0.51 15.01 -15.78
CA ILE A 57 -1.19 15.71 -14.69
C ILE A 57 -2.71 15.47 -14.80
N PRO A 58 -3.41 15.15 -13.70
CA PRO A 58 -4.85 14.98 -13.71
C PRO A 58 -5.56 16.20 -14.31
N GLN A 59 -6.51 15.94 -15.22
CA GLN A 59 -7.35 16.99 -15.80
C GLN A 59 -8.33 17.50 -14.74
N THR A 60 -7.89 18.44 -13.91
CA THR A 60 -8.81 19.17 -13.04
C THR A 60 -9.79 19.96 -13.91
N ALA A 61 -11.07 20.00 -13.50
CA ALA A 61 -12.18 20.63 -14.23
C ALA A 61 -12.07 22.17 -14.32
N SER A 62 -10.93 22.67 -14.80
CA SER A 62 -10.75 24.07 -15.16
C SER A 62 -11.50 24.32 -16.46
N ALA A 63 -12.73 24.82 -16.29
CA ALA A 63 -13.58 25.44 -17.28
C ALA A 63 -13.23 25.06 -18.73
N MET A 64 -13.95 24.06 -19.25
CA MET A 64 -13.93 23.67 -20.66
C MET A 64 -13.85 24.93 -21.56
N GLY A 65 -12.67 25.21 -22.10
CA GLY A 65 -12.47 26.33 -23.03
C GLY A 65 -11.28 27.27 -22.75
N CYS A 66 -10.64 27.26 -21.57
CA CYS A 66 -9.46 28.10 -21.33
C CYS A 66 -8.14 27.34 -21.54
N LYS A 67 -7.25 27.87 -22.40
CA LYS A 67 -5.93 27.29 -22.69
C LYS A 67 -5.06 27.34 -21.42
N THR A 68 -4.72 26.19 -20.85
CA THR A 68 -3.77 26.10 -19.73
C THR A 68 -2.43 26.71 -20.13
N THR A 69 -1.95 27.70 -19.37
CA THR A 69 -0.66 28.36 -19.64
C THR A 69 0.51 27.48 -19.20
N ASN A 70 1.69 27.66 -19.80
CA ASN A 70 2.91 26.93 -19.41
C ASN A 70 3.20 27.06 -17.91
N ALA A 71 3.01 28.26 -17.33
CA ALA A 71 3.17 28.47 -15.89
C ALA A 71 2.19 27.62 -15.07
N ALA A 72 0.91 27.56 -15.48
CA ALA A 72 -0.08 26.74 -14.80
C ALA A 72 0.22 25.23 -14.89
N ILE A 73 0.79 24.76 -16.02
CA ILE A 73 1.24 23.36 -16.15
C ILE A 73 2.33 23.06 -15.12
N LEU A 74 3.33 23.94 -14.97
CA LEU A 74 4.41 23.75 -14.01
C LEU A 74 3.91 23.75 -12.56
N PHE A 75 3.06 24.71 -12.18
CA PHE A 75 2.51 24.75 -10.82
C PHE A 75 1.73 23.49 -10.49
N ARG A 76 0.84 23.04 -11.40
CA ARG A 76 0.08 21.80 -11.21
C ARG A 76 0.97 20.57 -11.15
N ALA A 77 2.07 20.54 -11.90
CA ALA A 77 3.04 19.45 -11.83
C ALA A 77 3.65 19.37 -10.42
N CYS A 78 4.07 20.51 -9.87
CA CYS A 78 4.62 20.59 -8.52
C CYS A 78 3.60 20.14 -7.46
N ASP A 79 2.37 20.65 -7.54
CA ASP A 79 1.30 20.26 -6.62
C ASP A 79 0.99 18.77 -6.71
N TYR A 80 0.90 18.23 -7.92
CA TYR A 80 0.61 16.81 -8.14
C TYR A 80 1.77 15.91 -7.67
N MET A 81 3.03 16.30 -7.87
CA MET A 81 4.18 15.58 -7.32
C MET A 81 4.15 15.54 -5.78
N ALA A 82 3.81 16.67 -5.14
CA ALA A 82 3.69 16.72 -3.69
C ALA A 82 2.55 15.83 -3.18
N GLN A 83 1.40 15.86 -3.86
CA GLN A 83 0.28 14.96 -3.57
C GLN A 83 0.70 13.49 -3.70
N LEU A 84 1.32 13.10 -4.81
CA LEU A 84 1.78 11.72 -5.03
C LEU A 84 2.76 11.27 -3.96
N THR A 85 3.68 12.14 -3.53
CA THR A 85 4.63 11.82 -2.45
C THR A 85 3.89 11.56 -1.14
N SER A 86 2.93 12.41 -0.79
CA SER A 86 2.09 12.21 0.40
C SER A 86 1.25 10.94 0.32
N GLU A 87 0.72 10.59 -0.86
CA GLU A 87 -0.05 9.35 -1.06
C GLU A 87 0.81 8.11 -0.92
N VAL A 88 2.05 8.13 -1.44
CA VAL A 88 3.01 7.04 -1.26
C VAL A 88 3.31 6.83 0.22
N GLU A 89 3.62 7.89 0.96
CA GLU A 89 3.88 7.81 2.41
C GLU A 89 2.67 7.27 3.20
N ALA A 90 1.46 7.70 2.84
CA ALA A 90 0.23 7.21 3.46
C ALA A 90 0.01 5.72 3.19
N ASN A 91 0.18 5.29 1.94
CA ASN A 91 0.03 3.90 1.53
C ASN A 91 1.08 3.00 2.20
N GLU A 92 2.33 3.44 2.31
CA GLU A 92 3.38 2.71 3.01
C GLU A 92 3.02 2.49 4.49
N LYS A 93 2.48 3.51 5.15
CA LYS A 93 2.02 3.40 6.54
C LYS A 93 0.87 2.41 6.70
N GLU A 94 -0.10 2.42 5.78
CA GLU A 94 -1.21 1.47 5.77
C GLU A 94 -0.70 0.03 5.56
N LEU A 95 0.25 -0.16 4.63
CA LEU A 95 0.87 -1.45 4.36
C LEU A 95 1.60 -2.00 5.59
N GLN A 96 2.33 -1.15 6.33
CA GLN A 96 2.98 -1.54 7.58
C GLN A 96 1.97 -1.98 8.64
N GLN A 97 0.86 -1.24 8.78
CA GLN A 97 -0.21 -1.59 9.73
C GLN A 97 -0.86 -2.93 9.38
N LEU A 98 -1.22 -3.15 8.12
CA LEU A 98 -1.80 -4.41 7.64
C LEU A 98 -0.84 -5.57 7.84
N THR A 99 0.45 -5.38 7.54
CA THR A 99 1.49 -6.40 7.74
C THR A 99 1.62 -6.78 9.21
N ALA A 100 1.60 -5.80 10.11
CA ALA A 100 1.63 -6.05 11.55
C ALA A 100 0.38 -6.83 12.02
N GLN A 101 -0.79 -6.51 11.48
CA GLN A 101 -2.03 -7.23 11.80
C GLN A 101 -1.99 -8.69 11.32
N VAL A 102 -1.52 -8.94 10.09
CA VAL A 102 -1.35 -10.30 9.57
C VAL A 102 -0.41 -11.09 10.46
N SER A 103 0.76 -10.54 10.79
CA SER A 103 1.73 -11.21 11.67
C SER A 103 1.14 -11.53 13.06
N ALA A 104 0.36 -10.61 13.64
CA ALA A 104 -0.30 -10.85 14.91
C ALA A 104 -1.34 -11.99 14.81
N LEU A 105 -2.13 -12.04 13.73
CA LEU A 105 -3.11 -13.10 13.49
C LEU A 105 -2.42 -14.46 13.27
N GLU A 106 -1.31 -14.49 12.53
CA GLU A 106 -0.50 -15.70 12.35
C GLU A 106 0.04 -16.23 13.69
N MET A 107 0.54 -15.34 14.55
CA MET A 107 0.98 -15.72 15.90
C MET A 107 -0.18 -16.31 16.72
N ILE A 108 -1.35 -15.68 16.69
CA ILE A 108 -2.55 -16.17 17.39
C ILE A 108 -2.94 -17.56 16.86
N ALA A 109 -3.00 -17.73 15.54
CA ALA A 109 -3.32 -19.01 14.91
C ALA A 109 -2.35 -20.12 15.32
N ALA A 110 -1.04 -19.85 15.30
CA ALA A 110 -0.01 -20.79 15.72
C ALA A 110 -0.13 -21.19 17.20
N GLN A 111 -0.54 -20.25 18.07
CA GLN A 111 -0.82 -20.55 19.47
C GLN A 111 -2.02 -21.48 19.63
N TYR A 112 -3.12 -21.22 18.90
CA TYR A 112 -4.29 -22.10 18.91
C TYR A 112 -3.98 -23.50 18.39
N GLU A 113 -3.17 -23.62 17.34
CA GLU A 113 -2.73 -24.93 16.83
C GLU A 113 -1.91 -25.70 17.87
N THR A 114 -1.01 -25.02 18.57
CA THR A 114 -0.23 -25.61 19.67
C THR A 114 -1.14 -26.08 20.81
N MET A 115 -2.08 -25.24 21.25
CA MET A 115 -3.06 -25.59 22.30
C MET A 115 -3.93 -26.78 21.89
N ALA A 116 -4.32 -26.87 20.62
CA ALA A 116 -5.09 -27.99 20.10
C ALA A 116 -4.28 -29.30 20.06
N ALA A 117 -2.98 -29.22 19.77
CA ALA A 117 -2.07 -30.37 19.79
C ALA A 117 -1.76 -30.86 21.22
N GLU A 118 -1.68 -29.94 22.18
CA GLU A 118 -1.47 -30.23 23.61
C GLU A 118 -2.75 -30.65 24.34
N ALA A 119 -3.92 -30.43 23.75
CA ALA A 119 -5.18 -30.89 24.30
C ALA A 119 -5.12 -32.42 24.48
N PRO A 120 -5.46 -32.95 25.67
CA PRO A 120 -5.43 -34.39 25.91
C PRO A 120 -6.30 -35.05 24.84
N SER A 121 -5.70 -35.94 24.05
CA SER A 121 -6.38 -36.68 23.00
C SER A 121 -7.72 -37.18 23.55
N SER A 122 -8.82 -36.92 22.84
CA SER A 122 -10.22 -37.28 23.20
C SER A 122 -10.44 -38.74 23.63
N ASN A 123 -9.41 -39.57 23.58
CA ASN A 123 -9.40 -40.96 24.00
C ASN A 123 -9.08 -41.16 25.49
N SER A 124 -8.65 -40.12 26.23
CA SER A 124 -8.35 -40.20 27.68
C SER A 124 -9.30 -39.41 28.58
N SER A 125 -10.26 -38.67 28.00
CA SER A 125 -11.26 -37.94 28.77
C SER A 125 -12.24 -38.92 29.43
N SER A 126 -12.41 -38.84 30.74
CA SER A 126 -13.43 -39.59 31.47
C SER A 126 -14.82 -39.34 30.84
N LEU A 127 -15.77 -40.28 30.99
CA LEU A 127 -17.14 -40.13 30.49
C LEU A 127 -17.77 -38.78 30.91
N GLN A 128 -17.43 -38.29 32.10
CA GLN A 128 -17.84 -36.99 32.64
C GLN A 128 -17.29 -35.82 31.81
N ALA A 129 -16.01 -35.86 31.43
CA ALA A 129 -15.40 -34.84 30.59
C ALA A 129 -16.03 -34.81 29.18
N ARG A 130 -16.39 -35.97 28.64
CA ARG A 130 -17.11 -36.06 27.34
C ARG A 130 -18.53 -35.50 27.43
N MET A 131 -19.24 -35.77 28.52
CA MET A 131 -20.58 -35.18 28.76
C MET A 131 -20.51 -33.67 28.97
N LEU A 132 -19.49 -33.19 29.67
CA LEU A 132 -19.25 -31.75 29.83
C LEU A 132 -18.92 -31.07 28.50
N GLN A 133 -18.10 -31.69 27.65
CA GLN A 133 -17.80 -31.18 26.30
C GLN A 133 -19.07 -31.00 25.48
N ILE A 134 -19.93 -32.03 25.40
CA ILE A 134 -21.20 -31.96 24.67
C ILE A 134 -22.08 -30.82 25.21
N LEU A 135 -22.17 -30.68 26.53
CA LEU A 135 -22.94 -29.62 27.15
C LEU A 135 -22.39 -28.22 26.81
N LEU A 136 -21.06 -28.05 26.84
CA LEU A 136 -20.42 -26.78 26.49
C LEU A 136 -20.59 -26.45 25.01
N ASP A 137 -20.50 -27.44 24.12
CA ASP A 137 -20.72 -27.27 22.68
C ASP A 137 -22.17 -26.90 22.37
N ASP A 138 -23.15 -27.51 23.05
CA ASP A 138 -24.57 -27.16 22.92
C ASP A 138 -24.83 -25.73 23.42
N CYS A 139 -24.25 -25.35 24.56
CA CYS A 139 -24.34 -23.98 25.08
C CYS A 139 -23.72 -22.96 24.11
N PHE A 140 -22.55 -23.28 23.54
CA PHE A 140 -21.86 -22.41 22.61
C PHE A 140 -22.62 -22.28 21.28
N SER A 141 -23.16 -23.37 20.75
CA SER A 141 -23.97 -23.34 19.53
C SER A 141 -25.22 -22.48 19.71
N SER A 142 -25.93 -22.63 20.83
CA SER A 142 -27.09 -21.78 21.18
C SER A 142 -26.70 -20.31 21.32
N PHE A 143 -25.53 -20.02 21.91
CA PHE A 143 -25.02 -18.65 22.00
C PHE A 143 -24.78 -18.03 20.63
N VAL A 144 -24.13 -18.75 19.72
CA VAL A 144 -23.81 -18.26 18.36
C VAL A 144 -25.08 -17.96 17.57
N GLU A 145 -26.13 -18.76 17.71
CA GLU A 145 -27.40 -18.53 17.00
C GLU A 145 -28.22 -17.37 17.57
N GLN A 146 -28.15 -17.13 18.88
CA GLN A 146 -29.10 -16.25 19.58
C GLN A 146 -28.51 -14.89 19.98
N VAL A 147 -27.18 -14.73 19.99
CA VAL A 147 -26.51 -13.48 20.35
C VAL A 147 -26.07 -12.73 19.08
N ASP A 148 -26.66 -11.56 18.85
CA ASP A 148 -26.33 -10.70 17.71
C ASP A 148 -25.28 -9.64 18.10
N PHE A 149 -24.22 -9.54 17.28
CA PHE A 149 -23.09 -8.62 17.44
C PHE A 149 -23.18 -7.34 16.58
N SER A 150 -24.30 -7.10 15.91
CA SER A 150 -24.52 -5.95 15.02
C SER A 150 -24.36 -4.58 15.68
N SER A 151 -24.70 -4.45 16.97
CA SER A 151 -24.53 -3.22 17.74
C SER A 151 -24.45 -3.48 19.24
N TYR A 152 -23.86 -2.55 20.00
CA TYR A 152 -23.78 -2.66 21.47
C TYR A 152 -25.15 -2.80 22.14
N ALA A 153 -26.17 -2.08 21.65
CA ALA A 153 -27.53 -2.15 22.15
C ALA A 153 -28.19 -3.51 21.83
N THR A 154 -27.86 -4.09 20.68
CA THR A 154 -28.37 -5.41 20.30
C THR A 154 -27.69 -6.50 21.14
N ILE A 155 -26.36 -6.46 21.24
CA ILE A 155 -25.56 -7.40 22.04
C ILE A 155 -26.08 -7.47 23.46
N THR A 156 -26.23 -6.31 24.13
CA THR A 156 -26.68 -6.27 25.52
C THR A 156 -28.09 -6.84 25.69
N ARG A 157 -29.00 -6.62 24.73
CA ARG A 157 -30.35 -7.19 24.76
C ARG A 157 -30.35 -8.69 24.50
N THR A 158 -29.72 -9.14 23.42
CA THR A 158 -29.75 -10.55 23.00
C THR A 158 -28.94 -11.44 23.94
N LEU A 159 -27.82 -10.94 24.47
CA LEU A 159 -27.03 -11.64 25.47
C LEU A 159 -27.82 -11.86 26.76
N LEU A 160 -28.47 -10.81 27.30
CA LEU A 160 -29.29 -10.95 28.51
C LEU A 160 -30.46 -11.90 28.29
N THR A 161 -31.13 -11.79 27.14
CA THR A 161 -32.25 -12.68 26.78
C THR A 161 -31.79 -14.13 26.66
N TRP A 162 -30.63 -14.39 26.05
CA TRP A 162 -30.05 -15.73 25.93
C TRP A 162 -29.70 -16.30 27.31
N VAL A 163 -29.06 -15.52 28.19
CA VAL A 163 -28.74 -15.96 29.57
C VAL A 163 -30.02 -16.30 30.35
N GLU A 164 -31.06 -15.49 30.22
CA GLU A 164 -32.35 -15.76 30.88
C GLU A 164 -33.02 -17.02 30.34
N GLN A 165 -33.00 -17.25 29.02
CA GLN A 165 -33.52 -18.46 28.41
C GLN A 165 -32.72 -19.71 28.82
N LEU A 166 -31.39 -19.59 28.88
CA LEU A 166 -30.50 -20.64 29.37
C LEU A 166 -30.72 -20.94 30.86
N ALA A 167 -31.15 -19.98 31.67
CA ALA A 167 -31.48 -20.20 33.08
C ALA A 167 -32.89 -20.82 33.25
N ALA A 168 -33.85 -20.42 32.41
CA ALA A 168 -35.25 -20.83 32.50
C ALA A 168 -35.52 -22.23 31.91
N HIS A 169 -34.87 -22.62 30.81
CA HIS A 169 -35.18 -23.86 30.08
C HIS A 169 -34.37 -25.09 30.50
N ASN A 170 -33.48 -24.95 31.48
CA ASN A 170 -32.38 -25.90 31.62
C ASN A 170 -32.56 -26.92 32.75
N ASP A 171 -33.77 -27.50 32.83
CA ASP A 171 -34.02 -28.65 33.70
C ASP A 171 -33.10 -29.83 33.34
N GLN A 172 -32.72 -29.98 32.07
CA GLN A 172 -31.67 -30.93 31.68
C GLN A 172 -30.29 -30.56 32.20
N PHE A 173 -29.82 -29.31 32.11
CA PHE A 173 -28.56 -28.90 32.73
C PHE A 173 -28.55 -29.10 34.24
N LYS A 174 -29.64 -28.73 34.94
CA LYS A 174 -29.78 -28.99 36.38
C LYS A 174 -29.69 -30.48 36.69
N LYS A 175 -30.30 -31.33 35.86
CA LYS A 175 -30.30 -32.80 36.02
C LYS A 175 -28.94 -33.42 35.69
N THR A 176 -28.28 -32.98 34.62
CA THR A 176 -26.94 -33.44 34.20
C THR A 176 -25.86 -32.95 35.16
N ALA A 177 -25.90 -31.68 35.58
CA ALA A 177 -25.00 -31.14 36.61
C ALA A 177 -25.22 -31.83 37.96
N GLY A 178 -26.47 -32.07 38.35
CA GLY A 178 -26.80 -32.86 39.54
C GLY A 178 -26.25 -34.30 39.46
N GLN A 179 -26.38 -34.96 38.31
CA GLN A 179 -25.80 -36.28 38.08
C GLN A 179 -24.26 -36.27 38.13
N MET A 180 -23.61 -35.25 37.55
CA MET A 180 -22.15 -35.09 37.60
C MET A 180 -21.61 -34.95 39.03
N VAL A 181 -22.31 -34.23 39.92
CA VAL A 181 -21.92 -34.06 41.33
C VAL A 181 -22.07 -35.37 42.13
N THR A 182 -22.99 -36.25 41.73
CA THR A 182 -23.27 -37.50 42.44
C THR A 182 -22.46 -38.71 41.98
N LEU A 183 -21.73 -38.60 40.87
CA LEU A 183 -20.87 -39.68 40.39
C LEU A 183 -19.58 -39.74 41.22
N PRO A 184 -19.17 -40.92 41.71
CA PRO A 184 -17.95 -41.04 42.50
C PRO A 184 -16.74 -40.62 41.67
N PHE A 185 -15.88 -39.78 42.26
CA PHE A 185 -14.53 -39.52 41.76
C PHE A 185 -13.70 -40.81 41.86
N THR A 186 -13.90 -41.74 40.93
CA THR A 186 -13.02 -42.89 40.83
C THR A 186 -11.72 -42.41 40.21
N LEU A 187 -10.76 -42.05 41.08
CA LEU A 187 -9.35 -42.08 40.72
C LEU A 187 -9.03 -43.50 40.26
N ARG A 188 -8.59 -43.63 39.01
CA ARG A 188 -7.71 -44.71 38.57
C ARG A 188 -6.68 -44.13 37.63
#